data_AF-A0AAI8MNB5-F1
#
_entry.id   AF-A0AAI8MNB5-F1
#
_cell.length_a   1.000
_cell.length_b   1.000
_cell.length_c   1.000
_cell.angle_alpha   90.00
_cell.angle_beta   90.00
_cell.angle_gamma   90.00
#
_symmetry.space_group_name_H-M   'P 1'
#
loop_
_entity.id
_entity.type
_entity.pdbx_description
1 polymer ?
#
loop_
_entity_poly.entity_id
_entity_poly.type
_entity_poly.pdbx_seq_one_letter_code
_entity_poly.pdbx_strand_id
1 'polypeptide(L)'
;MKKLLYTILLCLIFSANAEPPTLADTYSCTKSGSTEQSIAEKSFIQNPIKYYKRWALAHCLKYTSSVDKTMSSGCGKKMPQDIINLRHIDNMTRLLGGEALDEVKAYIDEYYKVIVEFSHKGYVNACFDLVYENKEFDAEVERIIKKYCKECK
;
A
#
# COMPACT_ATOMS: atom_id res chain seq x y z
N MET A 1 -38.49 -27.04 -27.10
CA MET A 1 -38.88 -25.69 -26.63
C MET A 1 -39.34 -25.65 -25.16
N LYS A 2 -40.16 -26.58 -24.65
CA LYS A 2 -40.59 -26.58 -23.23
C LYS A 2 -39.45 -26.67 -22.20
N LYS A 3 -38.37 -27.43 -22.47
CA LYS A 3 -37.22 -27.55 -21.54
C LYS A 3 -36.43 -26.25 -21.38
N LEU A 4 -36.31 -25.44 -22.44
CA LEU A 4 -35.55 -24.18 -22.42
C LEU A 4 -36.26 -23.09 -21.60
N LEU A 5 -37.60 -23.08 -21.63
CA LEU A 5 -38.43 -22.17 -20.85
C LEU A 5 -38.33 -22.44 -19.34
N TYR A 6 -38.24 -23.70 -18.91
CA TYR A 6 -38.06 -24.04 -17.48
C TYR A 6 -36.70 -23.60 -16.93
N THR A 7 -35.63 -23.66 -17.72
CA THR A 7 -34.29 -23.24 -17.29
C THR A 7 -34.20 -21.71 -17.11
N ILE A 8 -34.85 -20.96 -17.99
CA ILE A 8 -34.94 -19.49 -17.90
C ILE A 8 -35.81 -19.09 -16.70
N LEU A 9 -36.94 -19.79 -16.47
CA LEU A 9 -37.80 -19.53 -15.33
C LEU A 9 -37.11 -19.83 -13.99
N LEU A 10 -36.33 -20.91 -13.89
CA LEU A 10 -35.53 -21.22 -12.70
C LEU A 10 -34.47 -20.12 -12.43
N CYS A 11 -33.78 -19.63 -13.46
CA CYS A 11 -32.77 -18.57 -13.29
C CYS A 11 -33.37 -17.24 -12.77
N LEU A 12 -34.61 -16.93 -13.18
CA LEU A 12 -35.33 -15.74 -12.71
C LEU A 12 -35.75 -15.85 -11.24
N ILE A 13 -36.13 -17.05 -10.78
CA ILE A 13 -36.51 -17.29 -9.38
C ILE A 13 -35.28 -17.25 -8.45
N PHE A 14 -34.13 -17.79 -8.89
CA PHE A 14 -32.89 -17.71 -8.10
C PHE A 14 -32.32 -16.30 -7.99
N SER A 15 -32.58 -15.44 -8.98
CA SER A 15 -32.12 -14.04 -8.97
C SER A 15 -32.94 -13.14 -8.04
N ALA A 16 -34.18 -13.53 -7.72
CA ALA A 16 -35.11 -12.76 -6.89
C ALA A 16 -34.99 -13.05 -5.38
N ASN A 17 -34.32 -14.14 -4.99
CA ASN A 17 -34.17 -14.58 -3.59
C ASN A 17 -32.81 -14.25 -2.96
N ALA A 18 -32.03 -13.34 -3.55
CA ALA A 18 -30.88 -12.81 -2.83
C ALA A 18 -31.39 -11.83 -1.78
N GLU A 19 -31.43 -12.27 -0.51
CA GLU A 19 -31.77 -11.40 0.61
C GLU A 19 -30.92 -10.11 0.55
N PRO A 20 -31.55 -8.94 0.68
CA PRO A 20 -30.81 -7.68 0.68
C PRO A 20 -29.86 -7.68 1.89
N PRO A 21 -28.62 -7.21 1.72
CA PRO A 21 -27.65 -7.15 2.81
C PRO A 21 -28.25 -6.37 3.99
N THR A 22 -28.12 -6.93 5.20
CA THR A 22 -28.69 -6.32 6.39
C THR A 22 -27.84 -5.14 6.84
N LEU A 23 -28.44 -4.24 7.63
CA LEU A 23 -27.74 -3.11 8.26
C LEU A 23 -26.52 -3.57 9.08
N ALA A 24 -26.61 -4.75 9.70
CA ALA A 24 -25.52 -5.37 10.47
C ALA A 24 -24.35 -5.82 9.57
N ASP A 25 -24.63 -6.34 8.37
CA ASP A 25 -23.61 -6.75 7.40
C ASP A 25 -22.83 -5.53 6.89
N THR A 26 -23.54 -4.44 6.58
CA THR A 26 -22.90 -3.17 6.22
C THR A 26 -22.04 -2.62 7.35
N TYR A 27 -22.52 -2.61 8.60
CA TYR A 27 -21.79 -2.08 9.76
C TYR A 27 -20.53 -2.91 10.09
N SER A 28 -20.60 -4.24 9.97
CA SER A 28 -19.47 -5.14 10.21
C SER A 28 -18.31 -4.88 9.24
N CYS A 29 -18.60 -4.60 7.96
CA CYS A 29 -17.58 -4.42 6.94
C CYS A 29 -16.97 -3.02 6.89
N THR A 30 -17.72 -1.96 7.24
CA THR A 30 -17.10 -0.64 7.50
C THR A 30 -16.19 -0.71 8.73
N LYS A 31 -16.55 -1.51 9.74
CA LYS A 31 -15.73 -1.71 10.94
C LYS A 31 -14.47 -2.53 10.65
N SER A 32 -14.53 -3.58 9.81
CA SER A 32 -13.34 -4.37 9.46
C SER A 32 -12.35 -3.57 8.61
N GLY A 33 -12.82 -2.87 7.57
CA GLY A 33 -11.97 -2.02 6.72
C GLY A 33 -11.30 -0.87 7.48
N SER A 34 -12.05 -0.19 8.36
CA SER A 34 -11.48 0.84 9.24
C SER A 34 -10.49 0.28 10.27
N THR A 35 -10.72 -0.95 10.75
CA THR A 35 -9.79 -1.62 11.68
C THR A 35 -8.48 -1.96 10.98
N GLU A 36 -8.52 -2.50 9.76
CA GLU A 36 -7.31 -2.84 9.00
C GLU A 36 -6.50 -1.60 8.61
N GLN A 37 -7.16 -0.51 8.20
CA GLN A 37 -6.50 0.77 7.95
C GLN A 37 -5.82 1.30 9.22
N SER A 38 -6.52 1.31 10.35
CA SER A 38 -5.96 1.75 11.64
C SER A 38 -4.77 0.89 12.09
N ILE A 39 -4.79 -0.43 11.85
CA ILE A 39 -3.66 -1.32 12.15
C ILE A 39 -2.46 -0.98 11.26
N ALA A 40 -2.67 -0.75 9.97
CA ALA A 40 -1.60 -0.38 9.05
C ALA A 40 -0.97 0.96 9.44
N GLU A 41 -1.79 1.99 9.69
CA GLU A 41 -1.34 3.31 10.15
C GLU A 41 -0.54 3.21 11.45
N LYS A 42 -1.05 2.49 12.46
CA LYS A 42 -0.32 2.25 13.71
C LYS A 42 1.00 1.54 13.49
N SER A 43 1.03 0.53 12.61
CA SER A 43 2.25 -0.21 12.28
C SER A 43 3.28 0.70 11.63
N PHE A 44 2.84 1.61 10.75
CA PHE A 44 3.70 2.61 10.13
C PHE A 44 4.24 3.59 11.16
N ILE A 45 3.39 4.24 11.98
CA ILE A 45 3.80 5.23 12.97
C ILE A 45 4.78 4.65 14.01
N GLN A 46 4.64 3.36 14.35
CA GLN A 46 5.54 2.67 15.27
C GLN A 46 6.94 2.42 14.70
N ASN A 47 7.09 2.34 13.37
CA ASN A 47 8.38 2.10 12.73
C ASN A 47 8.38 2.60 11.27
N PRO A 48 8.33 3.92 11.05
CA PRO A 48 8.26 4.48 9.70
C PRO A 48 9.54 4.22 8.89
N ILE A 49 10.70 4.19 9.56
CA ILE A 49 12.02 3.90 8.96
C ILE A 49 11.96 2.58 8.18
N LYS A 50 11.41 1.51 8.80
CA LYS A 50 11.26 0.20 8.15
C LYS A 50 10.49 0.29 6.82
N TYR A 51 9.43 1.08 6.76
CA TYR A 51 8.60 1.19 5.55
C TYR A 51 9.26 2.07 4.50
N TYR A 52 9.92 3.17 4.89
CA TYR A 52 10.71 3.97 3.95
C TYR A 52 11.89 3.17 3.38
N LYS A 53 12.59 2.36 4.17
CA LYS A 53 13.64 1.44 3.67
C LYS A 53 13.10 0.44 2.64
N ARG A 54 11.96 -0.21 2.94
CA ARG A 54 11.33 -1.15 2.01
C ARG A 54 10.95 -0.49 0.70
N TRP A 55 10.35 0.70 0.77
CA TRP A 55 9.99 1.47 -0.40
C TRP A 55 11.23 1.91 -1.19
N ALA A 56 12.25 2.41 -0.50
CA ALA A 56 13.52 2.86 -1.07
C ALA A 56 14.21 1.75 -1.86
N LEU A 57 14.22 0.52 -1.32
CA LEU A 57 14.76 -0.65 -2.01
C LEU A 57 13.98 -0.94 -3.29
N ALA A 58 12.65 -0.97 -3.22
CA ALA A 58 11.79 -1.22 -4.38
C ALA A 58 12.00 -0.15 -5.48
N HIS A 59 12.05 1.13 -5.08
CA HIS A 59 12.34 2.25 -5.98
C HIS A 59 13.74 2.16 -6.60
N CYS A 60 14.76 1.87 -5.77
CA CYS A 60 16.13 1.72 -6.22
C CYS A 60 16.24 0.62 -7.28
N LEU A 61 15.61 -0.54 -7.05
CA LEU A 61 15.56 -1.70 -7.94
C LEU A 61 14.63 -1.54 -9.16
N LYS A 62 14.00 -0.37 -9.34
CA LYS A 62 13.00 -0.09 -10.38
C LYS A 62 11.84 -1.10 -10.38
N TYR A 63 11.49 -1.61 -9.20
CA TYR A 63 10.37 -2.52 -9.06
C TYR A 63 9.06 -1.76 -9.14
N THR A 64 8.29 -1.99 -10.20
CA THR A 64 6.90 -1.55 -10.28
C THR A 64 6.02 -2.58 -9.59
N SER A 65 5.36 -2.20 -8.51
CA SER A 65 4.37 -3.07 -7.88
C SER A 65 3.21 -3.32 -8.85
N SER A 66 2.89 -4.60 -9.10
CA SER A 66 1.68 -5.04 -9.79
C SER A 66 0.48 -5.16 -8.85
N VAL A 67 0.65 -4.82 -7.56
CA VAL A 67 -0.41 -4.90 -6.56
C VAL A 67 -1.31 -3.67 -6.69
N ASP A 68 -2.62 -3.89 -6.61
CA ASP A 68 -3.57 -2.79 -6.71
C ASP A 68 -3.37 -1.79 -5.56
N LYS A 69 -3.25 -0.51 -5.95
CA LYS A 69 -3.16 0.63 -5.02
C LYS A 69 -4.52 0.94 -4.38
N THR A 70 -5.59 0.38 -4.91
CA THR A 70 -6.94 0.44 -4.36
C THR A 70 -7.37 -0.95 -3.91
N MET A 71 -8.30 -1.01 -2.97
CA MET A 71 -9.01 -2.24 -2.61
C MET A 71 -10.50 -1.94 -2.51
N SER A 72 -11.34 -2.92 -2.83
CA SER A 72 -12.78 -2.80 -2.66
C SER A 72 -13.14 -2.71 -1.17
N SER A 73 -13.74 -1.60 -0.74
CA SER A 73 -14.37 -1.51 0.58
C SER A 73 -15.79 -2.05 0.52
N GLY A 74 -16.11 -2.96 1.45
CA GLY A 74 -17.47 -3.38 1.76
C GLY A 74 -17.84 -4.81 1.37
N CYS A 75 -18.82 -5.34 2.10
CA CYS A 75 -19.51 -6.58 1.79
C CYS A 75 -20.91 -6.25 1.24
N GLY A 76 -21.24 -6.73 0.04
CA GLY A 76 -22.59 -6.67 -0.52
C GLY A 76 -22.68 -6.08 -1.93
N LYS A 77 -23.89 -6.18 -2.52
CA LYS A 77 -24.22 -5.78 -3.91
C LYS A 77 -24.30 -4.26 -4.16
N LYS A 78 -24.17 -3.42 -3.12
CA LYS A 78 -24.10 -1.96 -3.30
C LYS A 78 -22.64 -1.58 -3.51
N MET A 79 -22.37 -1.04 -4.70
CA MET A 79 -21.07 -0.71 -5.29
C MET A 79 -19.90 -0.66 -4.29
N PRO A 80 -18.92 -1.58 -4.37
CA PRO A 80 -17.71 -1.46 -3.60
C PRO A 80 -17.08 -0.09 -3.90
N GLN A 81 -16.78 0.68 -2.86
CA GLN A 81 -16.01 1.91 -3.03
C GLN A 81 -14.53 1.54 -3.01
N ASP A 82 -13.81 1.94 -4.04
CA ASP A 82 -12.36 1.79 -4.09
C ASP A 82 -11.74 2.67 -2.99
N ILE A 83 -11.14 2.03 -1.99
CA ILE A 83 -10.38 2.70 -0.93
C ILE A 83 -8.89 2.48 -1.12
N ILE A 84 -8.08 3.34 -0.51
CA ILE A 84 -6.62 3.23 -0.54
C ILE A 84 -6.20 1.91 0.13
N ASN A 85 -5.42 1.10 -0.58
CA ASN A 85 -4.85 -0.13 -0.05
C ASN A 85 -3.59 0.16 0.76
N LEU A 86 -3.69 0.33 2.07
CA LEU A 86 -2.52 0.57 2.94
C LEU A 86 -1.59 -0.65 3.11
N ARG A 87 -1.95 -1.83 2.60
CA ARG A 87 -1.02 -2.95 2.47
C ARG A 87 0.00 -2.72 1.35
N HIS A 88 -0.31 -1.82 0.41
CA HIS A 88 0.60 -1.41 -0.65
C HIS A 88 1.61 -0.40 -0.13
N ILE A 89 2.90 -0.66 -0.36
CA ILE A 89 4.00 0.14 0.21
C ILE A 89 3.98 1.63 -0.22
N ASP A 90 3.63 1.92 -1.49
CA ASP A 90 3.44 3.30 -1.96
C ASP A 90 2.39 4.08 -1.17
N ASN A 91 1.30 3.43 -0.77
CA ASN A 91 0.24 4.09 -0.01
C ASN A 91 0.66 4.26 1.44
N MET A 92 1.28 3.22 2.01
CA MET A 92 1.78 3.24 3.39
C MET A 92 2.81 4.35 3.61
N THR A 93 3.74 4.55 2.68
CA THR A 93 4.80 5.57 2.80
C THR A 93 4.33 6.99 2.51
N ARG A 94 3.09 7.16 2.02
CA ARG A 94 2.43 8.46 1.87
C ARG A 94 1.62 8.88 3.10
N LEU A 95 1.61 8.09 4.17
CA LEU A 95 0.91 8.44 5.41
C LEU A 95 1.46 9.70 6.10
N LEU A 96 2.72 10.07 5.87
CA LEU A 96 3.30 11.35 6.31
C LEU A 96 3.14 12.48 5.28
N GLY A 97 2.36 12.26 4.23
CA GLY A 97 2.24 13.14 3.08
C GLY A 97 3.15 12.75 1.90
N GLY A 98 2.85 13.30 0.73
CA GLY A 98 3.65 13.09 -0.48
C GLY A 98 5.06 13.68 -0.38
N GLU A 99 5.20 14.82 0.29
CA GLU A 99 6.47 15.56 0.42
C GLU A 99 7.55 14.74 1.14
N ALA A 100 7.19 14.01 2.19
CA ALA A 100 8.12 13.14 2.90
C ALA A 100 8.69 12.04 1.99
N LEU A 101 7.82 11.42 1.19
CA LEU A 101 8.23 10.40 0.22
C LEU A 101 9.07 10.99 -0.92
N ASP A 102 8.72 12.18 -1.39
CA ASP A 102 9.43 12.86 -2.46
C ASP A 102 10.84 13.26 -2.03
N GLU A 103 11.06 13.67 -0.76
CA GLU A 103 12.40 13.88 -0.20
C GLU A 103 13.24 12.59 -0.16
N VAL A 104 12.66 11.49 0.32
CA VAL A 104 13.36 10.18 0.33
C VAL A 104 13.73 9.77 -1.09
N LYS A 105 12.80 9.92 -2.04
CA LYS A 105 13.04 9.64 -3.46
C LYS A 105 14.17 10.48 -4.03
N ALA A 106 14.18 11.78 -3.77
CA ALA A 106 15.19 12.70 -4.26
C ALA A 106 16.59 12.31 -3.77
N TYR A 107 16.71 11.98 -2.48
CA TYR A 107 17.98 11.52 -1.90
C TYR A 107 18.50 10.25 -2.57
N ILE A 108 17.64 9.25 -2.77
CA ILE A 108 18.03 8.00 -3.44
C ILE A 108 18.45 8.27 -4.89
N ASP A 109 17.68 9.09 -5.61
CA ASP A 109 17.98 9.40 -7.02
C ASP A 109 19.30 10.18 -7.17
N GLU A 110 19.65 11.04 -6.20
CA GLU A 110 20.95 11.73 -6.15
C GLU A 110 22.08 10.76 -5.84
N TYR A 111 21.94 9.95 -4.78
CA TYR A 111 22.94 8.96 -4.38
C TYR A 111 23.20 7.94 -5.50
N TYR A 112 22.15 7.53 -6.20
CA TYR A 112 22.22 6.55 -7.27
C TYR A 112 23.04 7.06 -8.47
N LYS A 113 22.92 8.35 -8.82
CA LYS A 113 23.75 8.98 -9.86
C LYS A 113 25.23 8.86 -9.52
N VAL A 114 25.58 9.06 -8.26
CA VAL A 114 26.96 8.99 -7.79
C VAL A 114 27.45 7.53 -7.77
N ILE A 115 26.73 6.63 -7.10
CA ILE A 115 27.29 5.32 -6.75
C ILE A 115 27.32 4.31 -7.90
N VAL A 116 26.35 4.31 -8.81
CA VAL A 116 26.34 3.31 -9.90
C VAL A 116 27.44 3.57 -10.91
N GLU A 117 27.93 4.81 -11.03
CA GLU A 117 29.12 5.12 -11.82
C GLU A 117 30.42 4.59 -11.17
N PHE A 118 30.48 4.43 -9.84
CA PHE A 118 31.72 4.08 -9.13
C PHE A 118 31.72 2.69 -8.46
N SER A 119 30.58 1.98 -8.43
CA SER A 119 30.45 0.69 -7.73
C SER A 119 30.74 -0.52 -8.62
N HIS A 120 31.80 -1.26 -8.32
CA HIS A 120 32.09 -2.56 -8.94
C HIS A 120 31.18 -3.71 -8.46
N LYS A 121 30.30 -3.46 -7.47
CA LYS A 121 29.52 -4.52 -6.80
C LYS A 121 28.25 -4.95 -7.56
N GLY A 122 27.96 -4.34 -8.70
CA GLY A 122 26.74 -4.55 -9.47
C GLY A 122 25.53 -3.84 -8.86
N TYR A 123 24.58 -3.50 -9.72
CA TYR A 123 23.44 -2.64 -9.42
C TYR A 123 22.59 -3.09 -8.22
N VAL A 124 22.27 -4.39 -8.13
CA VAL A 124 21.40 -4.92 -7.06
C VAL A 124 22.07 -4.78 -5.69
N ASN A 125 23.34 -5.17 -5.56
CA ASN A 125 24.07 -5.03 -4.30
C ASN A 125 24.21 -3.57 -3.90
N ALA A 126 24.45 -2.66 -4.86
CA ALA A 126 24.50 -1.23 -4.58
C ALA A 126 23.19 -0.69 -3.96
N CYS A 127 22.02 -1.21 -4.38
CA CYS A 127 20.74 -0.86 -3.75
C CYS A 127 20.62 -1.39 -2.31
N PHE A 128 21.10 -2.61 -2.03
CA PHE A 128 21.09 -3.16 -0.67
C PHE A 128 22.06 -2.41 0.25
N ASP A 129 23.29 -2.15 -0.22
CA ASP A 129 24.30 -1.37 0.52
C ASP A 129 23.76 0.02 0.86
N LEU A 130 23.14 0.72 -0.10
CA LEU A 130 22.49 2.02 0.15
C LEU A 130 21.39 1.91 1.22
N VAL A 131 20.45 0.99 1.07
CA VAL A 131 19.23 1.01 1.88
C VAL A 131 19.43 0.46 3.30
N TYR A 132 20.34 -0.51 3.46
CA TYR A 132 20.50 -1.24 4.72
C TYR A 132 21.85 -1.05 5.40
N GLU A 133 22.90 -0.68 4.66
CA GLU A 133 24.25 -0.55 5.22
C GLU A 133 24.73 0.91 5.31
N ASN A 134 24.13 1.83 4.54
CA ASN A 134 24.50 3.23 4.56
C ASN A 134 23.86 3.98 5.75
N LYS A 135 24.71 4.38 6.70
CA LYS A 135 24.31 5.15 7.89
C LYS A 135 23.84 6.58 7.59
N GLU A 136 24.31 7.19 6.53
CA GLU A 136 23.87 8.52 6.08
C GLU A 136 22.45 8.46 5.54
N PHE A 137 22.11 7.41 4.79
CA PHE A 137 20.74 7.16 4.37
C PHE A 137 19.80 6.97 5.56
N ASP A 138 20.24 6.21 6.58
CA ASP A 138 19.47 6.05 7.83
C ASP A 138 19.22 7.38 8.54
N ALA A 139 20.27 8.19 8.68
CA ALA A 139 20.17 9.52 9.31
C ALA A 139 19.24 10.45 8.51
N GLU A 140 19.28 10.39 7.18
CA GLU A 140 18.44 11.23 6.33
C GLU A 140 16.96 10.82 6.41
N VAL A 141 16.67 9.51 6.38
CA VAL A 141 15.30 9.00 6.58
C VAL A 141 14.78 9.42 7.96
N GLU A 142 15.58 9.31 9.02
CA GLU A 142 15.22 9.80 10.35
C GLU A 142 14.94 11.30 10.37
N ARG A 143 15.78 12.11 9.71
CA ARG A 143 15.60 13.56 9.61
C ARG A 143 14.26 13.90 8.94
N ILE A 144 13.94 13.23 7.83
CA ILE A 144 12.68 13.41 7.09
C ILE A 144 11.49 13.02 7.98
N ILE A 145 11.54 11.87 8.65
CA ILE A 145 10.46 11.43 9.54
C ILE A 145 10.23 12.46 10.66
N LYS A 146 11.30 12.94 11.32
CA LYS A 146 11.20 13.95 12.38
C LYS A 146 10.61 15.27 11.89
N LYS A 147 10.83 15.64 10.62
CA LYS A 147 10.26 16.84 9.99
C LYS A 147 8.74 16.72 9.82
N TYR A 148 8.24 15.57 9.39
CA TYR A 148 6.82 15.38 9.03
C TYR A 148 5.97 14.64 10.08
N CYS A 149 6.59 14.02 11.07
CA CYS A 149 5.90 13.24 12.09
C CYS A 149 6.56 13.37 13.47
N LYS A 150 6.02 14.25 14.31
CA LYS A 150 6.51 14.47 15.68
C LYS A 150 6.19 13.31 16.64
N GLU A 151 5.18 12.52 16.31
CA GLU A 151 4.67 11.43 17.15
C GLU A 151 5.21 10.05 16.74
N CYS A 152 5.94 10.00 15.62
CA CYS A 152 6.58 8.78 15.16
C CYS A 152 7.76 8.40 16.06
N LYS A 153 7.93 7.09 16.27
CA LYS A 153 9.06 6.53 17.01
C LYS A 153 10.29 6.34 16.14
#